data_AF-A0A2I9E0S5-F1
#
_entry.id   AF-A0A2I9E0S5-F1
#
_cell.length_a   1.000
_cell.length_b   1.000
_cell.length_c   1.000
_cell.angle_alpha   90.00
_cell.angle_beta   90.00
_cell.angle_gamma   90.00
#
_symmetry.space_group_name_H-M   'P 1'
#
loop_
_entity.id
_entity.type
_entity.pdbx_description
1 polymer ?
#
loop_
_entity_poly.entity_id
_entity_poly.type
_entity_poly.pdbx_seq_one_letter_code
_entity_poly.pdbx_strand_id
1 'polypeptide(L)'
;MNLKNVRSGALLGLSALLLAACGPQNGIVTPNPDALTQPPALTVGKATELQNVPAVLERASGTLASMLNPASPDFDPDLKVLFQLMGVRGSSVPNASTNPLGLGHDLTRMLTRQGTIRPLDSSATPVTQQNPLPTGTYTLDAAGNVSSSKEPTTGYVMRNLAEGTTFAVNWREGGAATVWVEYTQAGPYMVRIRQELPTRASATFTKEGRKLAAAGFSLTPGACLGTAGPEALSLNAWAGREQNPPASLGLQYGWTDTGISLKANASYRTRTYSAGAALDLDIRGTTANRCTPASLSFTPTRADFGASASVPGDAVEASLGLRKLNNLVISGAELKTPSPFARVTGDLSASVTHNAQPMLTAFGPLADGADMDLLPGDAVVVRYVQNGKLVETNLAGALKKFFR
;
A
#
# COMPACT_ATOMS: atom_id res chain seq x y z
N MET A 1 -10.73 -30.34 10.45
CA MET A 1 -10.53 -28.88 10.28
C MET A 1 -9.65 -28.63 9.06
N ASN A 2 -10.09 -27.78 8.14
CA ASN A 2 -9.41 -27.53 6.86
C ASN A 2 -8.06 -26.83 7.08
N LEU A 3 -6.96 -27.59 6.95
CA LEU A 3 -5.56 -27.10 6.95
C LEU A 3 -5.26 -26.04 5.86
N LYS A 4 -6.23 -25.75 4.99
CA LYS A 4 -6.21 -24.62 4.04
C LYS A 4 -6.29 -23.25 4.74
N ASN A 5 -6.92 -23.14 5.91
CA ASN A 5 -7.12 -21.85 6.61
C ASN A 5 -5.85 -21.34 7.32
N VAL A 6 -4.88 -22.20 7.61
CA VAL A 6 -3.61 -21.83 8.25
C VAL A 6 -2.59 -21.32 7.23
N ARG A 7 -2.63 -21.86 6.00
CA ARG A 7 -1.69 -21.50 4.92
C ARG A 7 -1.91 -20.09 4.36
N SER A 8 -3.15 -19.59 4.33
CA SER A 8 -3.43 -18.27 3.73
C SER A 8 -2.99 -17.07 4.61
N GLY A 9 -2.66 -17.26 5.89
CA GLY A 9 -2.22 -16.17 6.77
C GLY A 9 -0.76 -15.82 6.62
N ALA A 10 0.07 -16.86 6.50
CA ALA A 10 1.47 -16.72 6.12
C ALA A 10 1.60 -16.20 4.68
N LEU A 11 0.72 -16.65 3.76
CA LEU A 11 0.70 -16.17 2.37
C LEU A 11 0.22 -14.72 2.23
N LEU A 12 -0.69 -14.21 3.08
CA LEU A 12 -1.12 -12.80 3.07
C LEU A 12 -0.11 -11.84 3.70
N GLY A 13 0.62 -12.29 4.74
CA GLY A 13 1.79 -11.58 5.24
C GLY A 13 2.90 -11.51 4.19
N LEU A 14 3.12 -12.61 3.44
CA LEU A 14 4.14 -12.65 2.39
C LEU A 14 3.78 -11.89 1.13
N SER A 15 2.52 -11.89 0.72
CA SER A 15 2.10 -11.14 -0.48
C SER A 15 2.11 -9.63 -0.23
N ALA A 16 1.88 -9.16 0.99
CA ALA A 16 2.15 -7.77 1.38
C ALA A 16 3.66 -7.44 1.44
N LEU A 17 4.51 -8.40 1.87
CA LEU A 17 5.98 -8.28 1.84
C LEU A 17 6.56 -8.27 0.40
N LEU A 18 5.88 -8.93 -0.54
CA LEU A 18 6.29 -8.98 -1.95
C LEU A 18 5.77 -7.79 -2.78
N LEU A 19 4.73 -7.08 -2.31
CA LEU A 19 4.17 -5.89 -2.98
C LEU A 19 4.85 -4.57 -2.62
N ALA A 20 5.77 -4.59 -1.66
CA ALA A 20 6.42 -3.37 -1.22
C ALA A 20 7.93 -3.47 -1.31
N ALA A 21 8.50 -4.60 -1.73
CA ALA A 21 9.94 -4.76 -1.79
C ALA A 21 10.56 -3.51 -2.43
N CYS A 22 11.57 -3.02 -1.73
CA CYS A 22 12.50 -1.96 -2.08
C CYS A 22 12.28 -0.69 -1.15
N GLY A 23 13.31 0.02 -0.62
CA GLY A 23 13.32 1.34 0.11
C GLY A 23 14.57 2.19 -0.19
N PRO A 24 14.47 3.48 -0.61
CA PRO A 24 15.61 4.19 -1.19
C PRO A 24 16.65 4.57 -0.12
N GLN A 25 17.92 4.67 -0.51
CA GLN A 25 18.97 5.24 0.33
C GLN A 25 18.86 6.77 0.47
N ASN A 26 18.21 7.42 -0.49
CA ASN A 26 17.93 8.85 -0.47
C ASN A 26 16.46 9.01 -0.10
N GLY A 27 16.16 9.64 1.04
CA GLY A 27 14.78 9.78 1.53
C GLY A 27 13.82 10.38 0.51
N ILE A 28 12.51 10.25 0.76
CA ILE A 28 11.46 10.79 -0.11
C ILE A 28 11.64 12.31 -0.26
N VAL A 29 11.76 12.79 -1.50
CA VAL A 29 11.66 14.23 -1.79
C VAL A 29 10.21 14.65 -1.58
N THR A 30 9.94 15.27 -0.44
CA THR A 30 8.63 15.86 -0.14
C THR A 30 8.59 17.29 -0.69
N PRO A 31 7.54 17.67 -1.45
CA PRO A 31 7.38 19.05 -1.91
C PRO A 31 7.37 20.03 -0.73
N ASN A 32 7.88 21.26 -0.94
CA ASN A 32 7.82 22.31 0.07
C ASN A 32 6.35 22.58 0.48
N PRO A 33 6.01 22.53 1.79
CA PRO A 33 4.62 22.60 2.24
C PRO A 33 3.89 23.91 1.89
N ASP A 34 4.59 25.03 1.72
CA ASP A 34 3.94 26.36 1.67
C ASP A 34 3.90 27.02 0.28
N ALA A 35 4.74 26.59 -0.66
CA ALA A 35 4.75 27.13 -2.04
C ALA A 35 5.16 26.07 -3.07
N LEU A 36 4.49 26.08 -4.23
CA LEU A 36 4.93 25.28 -5.37
C LEU A 36 6.06 26.01 -6.09
N THR A 37 7.19 25.34 -6.22
CA THR A 37 8.28 25.77 -7.09
C THR A 37 8.16 25.08 -8.44
N GLN A 38 8.46 25.82 -9.51
CA GLN A 38 8.62 25.22 -10.83
C GLN A 38 9.76 24.19 -10.78
N PRO A 39 9.57 22.97 -11.28
CA PRO A 39 10.64 21.99 -11.38
C PRO A 39 11.79 22.50 -12.27
N PRO A 40 13.03 22.05 -12.05
CA PRO A 40 14.16 22.39 -12.91
C PRO A 40 13.86 22.08 -14.38
N ALA A 41 14.30 22.96 -15.29
CA ALA A 41 14.09 22.78 -16.72
C ALA A 41 14.82 21.51 -17.23
N LEU A 42 14.16 20.77 -18.11
CA LEU A 42 14.76 19.63 -18.80
C LEU A 42 15.80 20.12 -19.82
N THR A 43 17.03 19.63 -19.70
CA THR A 43 18.10 19.90 -20.67
C THR A 43 18.28 18.69 -21.59
N VAL A 44 18.12 18.89 -22.90
CA VAL A 44 18.36 17.85 -23.91
C VAL A 44 19.79 17.33 -23.79
N GLY A 45 19.98 16.00 -23.90
CA GLY A 45 21.27 15.34 -23.73
C GLY A 45 21.72 15.13 -22.28
N LYS A 46 20.98 15.67 -21.29
CA LYS A 46 21.18 15.37 -19.86
C LYS A 46 19.96 14.66 -19.24
N ALA A 47 18.76 15.01 -19.69
CA ALA A 47 17.52 14.38 -19.27
C ALA A 47 17.44 12.90 -19.71
N THR A 48 16.77 12.08 -18.92
CA THR A 48 16.42 10.71 -19.37
C THR A 48 15.31 10.81 -20.42
N GLU A 49 15.54 10.22 -21.60
CA GLU A 49 14.55 10.24 -22.68
C GLU A 49 13.39 9.29 -22.41
N LEU A 50 12.18 9.76 -22.67
CA LEU A 50 10.96 9.04 -22.30
C LEU A 50 10.78 7.72 -23.07
N GLN A 51 11.30 7.61 -24.30
CA GLN A 51 11.23 6.34 -25.04
C GLN A 51 12.10 5.22 -24.44
N ASN A 52 13.02 5.56 -23.54
CA ASN A 52 13.87 4.57 -22.85
C ASN A 52 13.18 3.97 -21.61
N VAL A 53 12.05 4.52 -21.17
CA VAL A 53 11.34 4.06 -19.96
C VAL A 53 11.02 2.56 -20.00
N PRO A 54 10.48 1.98 -21.09
CA PRO A 54 10.22 0.54 -21.13
C PRO A 54 11.47 -0.31 -20.90
N ALA A 55 12.61 0.06 -21.49
CA ALA A 55 13.88 -0.65 -21.31
C ALA A 55 14.44 -0.50 -19.88
N VAL A 56 14.26 0.66 -19.25
CA VAL A 56 14.60 0.88 -17.83
C VAL A 56 13.74 0.00 -16.93
N LEU A 57 12.41 -0.05 -17.18
CA LEU A 57 11.49 -0.90 -16.41
C LEU A 57 11.83 -2.39 -16.56
N GLU A 58 12.13 -2.85 -17.77
CA GLU A 58 12.53 -4.24 -18.03
C GLU A 58 13.84 -4.60 -17.32
N ARG A 59 14.85 -3.71 -17.38
CA ARG A 59 16.12 -3.90 -16.67
C ARG A 59 15.94 -3.92 -15.14
N ALA A 60 15.17 -2.97 -14.62
CA ALA A 60 14.90 -2.88 -13.19
C ALA A 60 14.14 -4.12 -12.69
N SER A 61 13.15 -4.59 -13.46
CA SER A 61 12.41 -5.82 -13.20
C SER A 61 13.32 -7.06 -13.21
N GLY A 62 14.19 -7.19 -14.22
CA GLY A 62 15.16 -8.28 -14.29
C GLY A 62 16.14 -8.27 -13.11
N THR A 63 16.61 -7.09 -12.71
CA THR A 63 17.48 -6.91 -11.55
C THR A 63 16.77 -7.33 -10.26
N LEU A 64 15.54 -6.85 -10.04
CA LEU A 64 14.74 -7.23 -8.88
C LEU A 64 14.45 -8.75 -8.85
N ALA A 65 14.08 -9.34 -9.98
CA ALA A 65 13.86 -10.78 -10.08
C ALA A 65 15.12 -11.58 -9.73
N SER A 66 16.30 -11.10 -10.15
CA SER A 66 17.59 -11.73 -9.80
C SER A 66 17.89 -11.64 -8.30
N MET A 67 17.59 -10.50 -7.68
CA MET A 67 17.76 -10.27 -6.25
C MET A 67 16.82 -11.18 -5.43
N LEU A 68 15.60 -11.41 -5.91
CA LEU A 68 14.60 -12.27 -5.25
C LEU A 68 14.82 -13.78 -5.47
N ASN A 69 15.79 -14.18 -6.31
CA ASN A 69 16.06 -15.58 -6.60
C ASN A 69 16.73 -16.29 -5.41
N PRO A 70 16.05 -17.25 -4.73
CA PRO A 70 16.62 -17.94 -3.57
C PRO A 70 17.82 -18.86 -3.89
N ALA A 71 18.03 -19.17 -5.18
CA ALA A 71 19.18 -19.92 -5.67
C ALA A 71 20.42 -19.04 -5.92
N SER A 72 20.27 -17.71 -5.93
CA SER A 72 21.39 -16.79 -6.12
C SER A 72 22.40 -16.89 -4.96
N PRO A 73 23.72 -16.89 -5.23
CA PRO A 73 24.73 -16.84 -4.17
C PRO A 73 24.70 -15.52 -3.37
N ASP A 74 24.09 -14.49 -3.95
CA ASP A 74 23.94 -13.17 -3.35
C ASP A 74 22.69 -13.08 -2.45
N PHE A 75 21.76 -14.04 -2.53
CA PHE A 75 20.54 -14.05 -1.73
C PHE A 75 20.86 -14.05 -0.22
N ASP A 76 20.09 -13.27 0.57
CA ASP A 76 20.36 -13.18 2.01
C ASP A 76 20.09 -14.54 2.71
N PRO A 77 21.09 -15.09 3.42
CA PRO A 77 20.98 -16.43 4.02
C PRO A 77 19.90 -16.52 5.10
N ASP A 78 19.60 -15.43 5.82
CA ASP A 78 18.56 -15.45 6.86
C ASP A 78 17.16 -15.45 6.25
N LEU A 79 16.98 -14.85 5.07
CA LEU A 79 15.74 -14.99 4.31
C LEU A 79 15.59 -16.38 3.70
N LYS A 80 16.70 -17.04 3.33
CA LYS A 80 16.67 -18.39 2.73
C LYS A 80 16.02 -19.40 3.68
N VAL A 81 16.31 -19.28 4.98
CA VAL A 81 15.68 -20.07 6.03
C VAL A 81 14.17 -19.86 6.04
N LEU A 82 13.68 -18.62 5.96
CA LEU A 82 12.25 -18.33 5.90
C LEU A 82 11.59 -18.90 4.63
N PHE A 83 12.22 -18.71 3.47
CA PHE A 83 11.70 -19.24 2.19
C PHE A 83 11.60 -20.77 2.19
N GLN A 84 12.60 -21.45 2.76
CA GLN A 84 12.59 -22.91 2.90
C GLN A 84 11.49 -23.41 3.84
N LEU A 85 11.26 -22.71 4.96
CA LEU A 85 10.24 -23.07 5.95
C LEU A 85 8.81 -22.83 5.46
N MET A 86 8.61 -21.86 4.58
CA MET A 86 7.29 -21.57 4.02
C MET A 86 6.93 -22.43 2.80
N GLY A 87 7.83 -23.34 2.38
CA GLY A 87 7.57 -24.28 1.29
C GLY A 87 7.26 -23.62 -0.05
N VAL A 88 7.71 -22.37 -0.26
CA VAL A 88 7.41 -21.56 -1.44
C VAL A 88 8.26 -22.03 -2.62
N ARG A 89 7.96 -23.22 -3.14
CA ARG A 89 8.45 -23.65 -4.46
C ARG A 89 7.52 -23.06 -5.51
N GLY A 90 7.91 -21.90 -6.07
CA GLY A 90 7.38 -21.43 -7.35
C GLY A 90 6.02 -20.72 -7.37
N SER A 91 5.53 -20.14 -6.27
CA SER A 91 4.31 -19.31 -6.35
C SER A 91 4.64 -17.88 -6.80
N SER A 92 4.14 -17.51 -7.97
CA SER A 92 4.14 -16.13 -8.48
C SER A 92 3.42 -15.20 -7.50
N VAL A 93 4.02 -14.04 -7.27
CA VAL A 93 3.42 -12.92 -6.52
C VAL A 93 2.13 -12.49 -7.22
N PRO A 94 0.97 -12.43 -6.54
CA PRO A 94 -0.23 -11.84 -7.13
C PRO A 94 -0.02 -10.34 -7.36
N ASN A 95 -0.21 -9.87 -8.60
CA ASN A 95 -0.32 -8.44 -8.90
C ASN A 95 -1.57 -7.88 -8.20
N ALA A 96 -1.42 -6.98 -7.22
CA ALA A 96 -2.55 -6.19 -6.74
C ALA A 96 -2.68 -4.92 -7.61
N SER A 97 -3.86 -4.75 -8.20
CA SER A 97 -4.17 -3.76 -9.23
C SER A 97 -4.55 -2.37 -8.67
N THR A 98 -3.80 -1.34 -9.10
CA THR A 98 -4.24 -0.06 -9.71
C THR A 98 -5.34 0.86 -9.12
N ASN A 99 -5.93 0.64 -7.94
CA ASN A 99 -6.94 1.60 -7.41
C ASN A 99 -6.69 2.08 -5.96
N PRO A 100 -6.23 3.33 -5.74
CA PRO A 100 -6.00 3.87 -4.40
C PRO A 100 -7.28 4.06 -3.56
N LEU A 101 -8.46 4.22 -4.19
CA LEU A 101 -9.75 4.27 -3.49
C LEU A 101 -10.21 2.88 -3.01
N GLY A 102 -9.60 1.82 -3.52
CA GLY A 102 -9.85 0.43 -3.11
C GLY A 102 -8.96 -0.03 -1.95
N LEU A 103 -7.86 0.66 -1.63
CA LEU A 103 -6.85 0.19 -0.68
C LEU A 103 -7.44 -0.11 0.72
N GLY A 104 -8.34 0.73 1.24
CA GLY A 104 -8.99 0.50 2.53
C GLY A 104 -9.94 -0.71 2.51
N HIS A 105 -10.64 -0.94 1.39
CA HIS A 105 -11.52 -2.09 1.19
C HIS A 105 -10.71 -3.36 0.96
N ASP A 106 -9.64 -3.29 0.18
CA ASP A 106 -8.73 -4.39 -0.11
C ASP A 106 -7.88 -4.76 1.12
N LEU A 107 -7.46 -3.80 1.95
CA LEU A 107 -6.84 -4.07 3.26
C LEU A 107 -7.84 -4.75 4.19
N THR A 108 -9.09 -4.28 4.24
CA THR A 108 -10.16 -4.93 5.02
C THR A 108 -10.46 -6.34 4.49
N ARG A 109 -10.46 -6.53 3.17
CA ARG A 109 -10.61 -7.82 2.48
C ARG A 109 -9.45 -8.76 2.77
N MET A 110 -8.22 -8.25 2.76
CA MET A 110 -7.01 -9.00 3.11
C MET A 110 -7.00 -9.40 4.58
N LEU A 111 -7.46 -8.53 5.49
CA LEU A 111 -7.57 -8.82 6.92
C LEU A 111 -8.68 -9.83 7.24
N THR A 112 -9.79 -9.82 6.49
CA THR A 112 -10.97 -10.69 6.72
C THR A 112 -10.97 -11.97 5.88
N ARG A 113 -10.15 -12.06 4.84
CA ARG A 113 -10.05 -13.21 3.89
C ARG A 113 -11.36 -13.64 3.22
N GLN A 114 -12.32 -12.73 3.09
CA GLN A 114 -13.61 -13.04 2.45
C GLN A 114 -13.77 -12.25 1.15
N GLY A 115 -14.71 -12.66 0.28
CA GLY A 115 -14.94 -12.12 -1.06
C GLY A 115 -15.40 -10.65 -1.09
N THR A 116 -16.37 -10.31 -1.93
CA THR A 116 -16.90 -8.93 -2.00
C THR A 116 -17.65 -8.58 -0.72
N ILE A 117 -17.00 -7.82 0.16
CA ILE A 117 -17.59 -7.23 1.38
C ILE A 117 -18.51 -6.10 0.95
N ARG A 118 -19.78 -6.15 1.36
CA ARG A 118 -20.73 -5.05 1.19
C ARG A 118 -20.98 -4.36 2.53
N PRO A 119 -21.24 -3.03 2.54
CA PRO A 119 -21.77 -2.34 3.70
C PRO A 119 -22.99 -3.07 4.27
N LEU A 120 -23.21 -2.94 5.57
CA LEU A 120 -24.30 -3.64 6.27
C LEU A 120 -25.65 -3.36 5.59
N ASP A 121 -26.27 -4.42 5.08
CA ASP A 121 -27.62 -4.38 4.52
C ASP A 121 -28.62 -4.80 5.61
N SER A 122 -29.53 -3.89 5.97
CA SER A 122 -30.56 -4.13 6.99
C SER A 122 -31.63 -5.12 6.56
N SER A 123 -31.71 -5.46 5.26
CA SER A 123 -32.57 -6.53 4.72
C SER A 123 -31.95 -7.92 4.79
N ALA A 124 -30.66 -8.02 5.15
CA ALA A 124 -30.00 -9.30 5.37
C ALA A 124 -30.56 -10.01 6.62
N THR A 125 -30.55 -11.34 6.60
CA THR A 125 -30.98 -12.15 7.75
C THR A 125 -30.11 -11.82 8.99
N PRO A 126 -30.69 -11.86 10.21
CA PRO A 126 -29.97 -11.53 11.44
C PRO A 126 -28.72 -12.39 11.63
N VAL A 127 -27.72 -11.81 12.32
CA VAL A 127 -26.33 -12.30 12.47
C VAL A 127 -26.24 -13.82 12.53
N THR A 128 -25.78 -14.44 11.45
CA THR A 128 -25.70 -15.92 11.37
C THR A 128 -24.30 -16.43 11.74
N GLN A 129 -23.28 -15.56 11.75
CA GLN A 129 -21.89 -15.98 11.98
C GLN A 129 -21.08 -14.95 12.77
N GLN A 130 -20.46 -15.41 13.86
CA GLN A 130 -19.48 -14.65 14.65
C GLN A 130 -18.10 -15.28 14.49
N ASN A 131 -17.11 -14.46 14.14
CA ASN A 131 -15.74 -14.87 13.91
C ASN A 131 -14.83 -14.14 14.93
N PRO A 132 -14.63 -14.69 16.14
CA PRO A 132 -13.67 -14.16 17.09
C PRO A 132 -12.22 -14.37 16.61
N LEU A 133 -11.29 -13.61 17.18
CA LEU A 133 -9.87 -13.82 16.92
C LEU A 133 -9.43 -15.18 17.48
N PRO A 134 -8.62 -15.95 16.74
CA PRO A 134 -8.19 -17.28 17.18
C PRO A 134 -7.29 -17.18 18.39
N THR A 135 -7.46 -18.10 19.35
CA THR A 135 -6.66 -18.17 20.58
C THR A 135 -6.10 -19.57 20.81
N GLY A 136 -5.19 -19.69 21.78
CA GLY A 136 -4.62 -20.97 22.19
C GLY A 136 -3.33 -21.35 21.45
N THR A 137 -2.79 -22.51 21.82
CA THR A 137 -1.57 -23.05 21.23
C THR A 137 -1.86 -24.34 20.49
N TYR A 138 -1.30 -24.48 19.29
CA TYR A 138 -1.25 -25.73 18.54
C TYR A 138 0.21 -26.18 18.45
N THR A 139 0.49 -27.42 18.84
CA THR A 139 1.83 -27.99 18.79
C THR A 139 1.83 -29.24 17.94
N LEU A 140 2.59 -29.21 16.84
CA LEU A 140 2.98 -30.38 16.08
C LEU A 140 4.25 -30.95 16.70
N ASP A 141 4.19 -32.17 17.25
CA ASP A 141 5.36 -32.85 17.80
C ASP A 141 6.26 -33.45 16.70
N ALA A 142 7.42 -33.98 17.09
CA ALA A 142 8.36 -34.60 16.17
C ALA A 142 7.84 -35.89 15.51
N ALA A 143 6.82 -36.53 16.09
CA ALA A 143 6.17 -37.72 15.56
C ALA A 143 4.99 -37.40 14.64
N GLY A 144 4.68 -36.11 14.44
CA GLY A 144 3.57 -35.64 13.60
C GLY A 144 2.22 -35.58 14.32
N ASN A 145 2.16 -35.81 15.62
CA ASN A 145 0.93 -35.65 16.39
C ASN A 145 0.65 -34.17 16.67
N VAL A 146 -0.63 -33.82 16.67
CA VAL A 146 -1.07 -32.46 16.98
C VAL A 146 -1.68 -32.46 18.39
N SER A 147 -1.12 -31.64 19.27
CA SER A 147 -1.72 -31.30 20.55
C SER A 147 -2.15 -29.83 20.55
N SER A 148 -3.13 -29.50 21.39
CA SER A 148 -3.62 -28.13 21.53
C SER A 148 -3.83 -27.76 22.99
N SER A 149 -3.59 -26.50 23.32
CA SER A 149 -3.95 -25.91 24.61
C SER A 149 -4.76 -24.63 24.41
N LYS A 150 -5.55 -24.26 25.42
CA LYS A 150 -6.41 -23.06 25.39
C LYS A 150 -5.65 -21.75 25.61
N GLU A 151 -4.44 -21.81 26.14
CA GLU A 151 -3.59 -20.63 26.33
C GLU A 151 -2.65 -20.42 25.13
N PRO A 152 -2.34 -19.16 24.74
CA PRO A 152 -2.79 -17.93 25.38
C PRO A 152 -4.22 -17.52 24.99
N THR A 153 -4.94 -16.85 25.90
CA THR A 153 -6.28 -16.30 25.62
C THR A 153 -6.28 -14.98 24.83
N THR A 154 -5.11 -14.34 24.70
CA THR A 154 -4.95 -13.04 24.03
C THR A 154 -4.41 -13.15 22.61
N GLY A 155 -4.13 -14.36 22.14
CA GLY A 155 -3.32 -14.59 20.95
C GLY A 155 -3.32 -16.05 20.56
N TYR A 156 -2.67 -16.39 19.47
CA TYR A 156 -2.48 -17.79 19.10
C TYR A 156 -1.01 -18.12 18.87
N VAL A 157 -0.65 -19.37 19.16
CA VAL A 157 0.69 -19.88 18.97
C VAL A 157 0.63 -21.18 18.17
N MET A 158 1.47 -21.30 17.16
CA MET A 158 1.70 -22.55 16.43
C MET A 158 3.15 -22.96 16.61
N ARG A 159 3.39 -24.14 17.17
CA ARG A 159 4.71 -24.71 17.38
C ARG A 159 4.87 -25.92 16.46
N ASN A 160 5.96 -25.97 15.71
CA ASN A 160 6.39 -27.18 15.02
C ASN A 160 7.70 -27.63 15.66
N LEU A 161 7.60 -28.63 16.54
CA LEU A 161 8.76 -29.13 17.27
C LEU A 161 9.72 -29.92 16.37
N ALA A 162 9.23 -30.53 15.30
CA ALA A 162 10.06 -31.23 14.32
C ALA A 162 11.02 -30.27 13.59
N GLU A 163 10.56 -29.05 13.28
CA GLU A 163 11.34 -28.03 12.58
C GLU A 163 11.94 -26.97 13.53
N GLY A 164 11.66 -27.08 14.82
CA GLY A 164 12.05 -26.11 15.84
C GLY A 164 11.44 -24.72 15.62
N THR A 165 10.30 -24.60 14.93
CA THR A 165 9.70 -23.31 14.60
C THR A 165 8.53 -22.95 15.51
N THR A 166 8.32 -21.66 15.73
CA THR A 166 7.16 -21.14 16.43
C THR A 166 6.66 -19.87 15.75
N PHE A 167 5.38 -19.84 15.44
CA PHE A 167 4.66 -18.65 15.02
C PHE A 167 3.75 -18.21 16.16
N ALA A 168 3.90 -16.99 16.65
CA ALA A 168 3.11 -16.47 17.76
C ALA A 168 2.49 -15.13 17.36
N VAL A 169 1.20 -14.98 17.63
CA VAL A 169 0.46 -13.73 17.44
C VAL A 169 -0.18 -13.34 18.75
N ASN A 170 -0.02 -12.09 19.13
CA ASN A 170 -0.74 -11.46 20.23
C ASN A 170 -1.72 -10.45 19.64
N TRP A 171 -3.01 -10.63 19.87
CA TRP A 171 -4.07 -9.76 19.37
C TRP A 171 -4.40 -8.58 20.30
N ARG A 172 -3.92 -8.64 21.55
CA ARG A 172 -4.20 -7.68 22.61
C ARG A 172 -2.88 -7.18 23.20
N GLU A 173 -1.99 -6.73 22.32
CA GLU A 173 -0.66 -6.28 22.73
C GLU A 173 -0.76 -5.10 23.70
N GLY A 174 -0.05 -5.20 24.85
CA GLY A 174 -0.17 -4.23 25.94
C GLY A 174 -1.55 -4.16 26.59
N GLY A 175 -2.40 -5.17 26.43
CA GLY A 175 -3.77 -5.17 26.96
C GLY A 175 -4.78 -4.41 26.08
N ALA A 176 -4.43 -4.09 24.83
CA ALA A 176 -5.31 -3.35 23.94
C ALA A 176 -6.64 -4.08 23.70
N ALA A 177 -7.74 -3.32 23.69
CA ALA A 177 -9.07 -3.85 23.40
C ALA A 177 -9.19 -4.29 21.94
N THR A 178 -10.06 -5.26 21.68
CA THR A 178 -10.49 -5.61 20.32
C THR A 178 -11.77 -4.86 19.97
N VAL A 179 -12.07 -4.76 18.68
CA VAL A 179 -13.33 -4.18 18.20
C VAL A 179 -14.05 -5.18 17.32
N TRP A 180 -15.38 -5.07 17.26
CA TRP A 180 -16.19 -5.89 16.39
C TRP A 180 -16.67 -5.08 15.20
N VAL A 181 -16.50 -5.63 14.00
CA VAL A 181 -17.04 -5.05 12.76
C VAL A 181 -18.09 -5.98 12.21
N GLU A 182 -19.17 -5.39 11.73
CA GLU A 182 -20.25 -6.12 11.08
C GLU A 182 -20.32 -5.74 9.61
N TYR A 183 -20.48 -6.74 8.76
CA TYR A 183 -20.61 -6.56 7.33
C TYR A 183 -21.51 -7.63 6.72
N THR A 184 -21.99 -7.37 5.50
CA THR A 184 -22.78 -8.34 4.73
C THR A 184 -21.88 -9.00 3.69
N GLN A 185 -21.79 -10.33 3.73
CA GLN A 185 -21.09 -11.10 2.70
C GLN A 185 -22.08 -11.48 1.60
N ALA A 186 -21.74 -11.13 0.35
CA ALA A 186 -22.51 -11.56 -0.80
C ALA A 186 -22.18 -13.02 -1.16
N GLY A 187 -23.23 -13.85 -1.25
CA GLY A 187 -23.20 -15.25 -1.67
C GLY A 187 -24.56 -15.65 -2.27
N PRO A 188 -24.88 -16.94 -2.42
CA PRO A 188 -26.24 -17.37 -2.83
C PRO A 188 -27.33 -16.91 -1.85
N TYR A 189 -26.95 -16.55 -0.61
CA TYR A 189 -27.77 -15.86 0.38
C TYR A 189 -26.98 -14.68 0.96
N MET A 190 -27.68 -13.60 1.34
CA MET A 190 -27.09 -12.44 2.03
C MET A 190 -26.92 -12.76 3.52
N VAL A 191 -25.68 -12.88 3.99
CA VAL A 191 -25.35 -13.26 5.38
C VAL A 191 -24.68 -12.09 6.10
N ARG A 192 -25.18 -11.75 7.29
CA ARG A 192 -24.54 -10.79 8.19
C ARG A 192 -23.49 -11.50 9.05
N ILE A 193 -22.25 -11.01 8.97
CA ILE A 193 -21.09 -11.54 9.69
C ILE A 193 -20.61 -10.50 10.70
N ARG A 194 -20.22 -10.98 11.88
CA ARG A 194 -19.57 -10.18 12.93
C ARG A 194 -18.15 -10.68 13.15
N GLN A 195 -17.16 -9.87 12.84
CA GLN A 195 -15.74 -10.20 12.89
C GLN A 195 -15.02 -9.38 13.97
N GLU A 196 -14.28 -10.05 14.85
CA GLU A 196 -13.41 -9.39 15.81
C GLU A 196 -12.12 -8.96 15.11
N LEU A 197 -11.67 -7.73 15.37
CA LEU A 197 -10.43 -7.16 14.85
C LEU A 197 -9.55 -6.68 16.02
N PRO A 198 -8.23 -6.86 15.95
CA PRO A 198 -7.32 -6.28 16.92
C PRO A 198 -7.21 -4.76 16.72
N THR A 199 -7.01 -4.01 17.80
CA THR A 199 -6.58 -2.59 17.70
C THR A 199 -5.07 -2.45 17.87
N ARG A 200 -4.42 -3.40 18.56
CA ARG A 200 -2.96 -3.56 18.56
C ARG A 200 -2.59 -5.03 18.57
N ALA A 201 -1.76 -5.44 17.62
CA ALA A 201 -1.31 -6.80 17.53
C ALA A 201 0.15 -6.90 17.15
N SER A 202 0.80 -7.96 17.60
CA SER A 202 2.13 -8.35 17.13
C SER A 202 2.13 -9.80 16.69
N ALA A 203 2.97 -10.09 15.70
CA ALA A 203 3.25 -11.43 15.22
C ALA A 203 4.76 -11.64 15.21
N THR A 204 5.20 -12.82 15.58
CA THR A 204 6.61 -13.22 15.52
C THR A 204 6.73 -14.61 14.93
N PHE A 205 7.80 -14.82 14.19
CA PHE A 205 8.23 -16.14 13.75
C PHE A 205 9.62 -16.40 14.31
N THR A 206 9.77 -17.51 15.02
CA THR A 206 11.05 -17.94 15.60
C THR A 206 11.42 -19.32 15.09
N LYS A 207 12.73 -19.58 15.01
CA LYS A 207 13.30 -20.90 14.81
C LYS A 207 14.40 -21.12 15.84
N GLU A 208 14.34 -22.24 16.56
CA GLU A 208 15.33 -22.63 17.57
C GLU A 208 15.59 -21.50 18.59
N GLY A 209 14.51 -20.80 18.99
CA GLY A 209 14.57 -19.66 19.91
C GLY A 209 14.99 -18.33 19.29
N ARG A 210 15.49 -18.29 18.05
CA ARG A 210 15.87 -17.07 17.33
C ARG A 210 14.69 -16.47 16.58
N LYS A 211 14.40 -15.19 16.78
CA LYS A 211 13.40 -14.45 16.00
C LYS A 211 13.91 -14.19 14.59
N LEU A 212 13.14 -14.63 13.58
CA LEU A 212 13.48 -14.48 12.17
C LEU A 212 12.54 -13.52 11.44
N ALA A 213 11.35 -13.27 11.96
CA ALA A 213 10.47 -12.24 11.44
C ALA A 213 9.57 -11.70 12.55
N ALA A 214 9.14 -10.46 12.39
CA ALA A 214 8.10 -9.89 13.21
C ALA A 214 7.23 -8.91 12.42
N ALA A 215 6.00 -8.74 12.87
CA ALA A 215 5.11 -7.70 12.42
C ALA A 215 4.41 -7.07 13.63
N GLY A 216 4.19 -5.76 13.57
CA GLY A 216 3.41 -4.99 14.51
C GLY A 216 2.31 -4.26 13.77
N PHE A 217 1.13 -4.24 14.37
CA PHE A 217 -0.09 -3.67 13.80
C PHE A 217 -0.76 -2.78 14.84
N SER A 218 -1.23 -1.61 14.41
CA SER A 218 -2.10 -0.74 15.22
C SER A 218 -3.22 -0.21 14.35
N LEU A 219 -4.42 -0.14 14.90
CA LEU A 219 -5.62 0.35 14.25
C LEU A 219 -6.38 1.26 15.21
N THR A 220 -6.65 2.48 14.73
CA THR A 220 -7.60 3.41 15.35
C THR A 220 -8.93 3.21 14.64
N PRO A 221 -9.93 2.60 15.30
CA PRO A 221 -11.15 2.14 14.62
C PRO A 221 -12.00 3.31 14.10
N GLY A 222 -12.20 4.33 14.90
CA GLY A 222 -13.11 5.44 14.59
C GLY A 222 -14.59 5.04 14.55
N ALA A 223 -15.47 6.04 14.53
CA ALA A 223 -16.92 5.83 14.54
C ALA A 223 -17.44 5.14 13.25
N CYS A 224 -16.70 5.29 12.14
CA CYS A 224 -17.11 4.82 10.81
C CYS A 224 -16.43 3.51 10.38
N LEU A 225 -15.82 2.75 11.30
CA LEU A 225 -15.02 1.56 10.97
C LEU A 225 -15.75 0.58 10.03
N GLY A 226 -17.04 0.31 10.28
CA GLY A 226 -17.84 -0.63 9.51
C GLY A 226 -18.32 -0.13 8.15
N THR A 227 -18.18 1.17 7.85
CA THR A 227 -18.69 1.77 6.60
C THR A 227 -17.58 2.35 5.73
N ALA A 228 -16.65 3.11 6.32
CA ALA A 228 -15.56 3.79 5.62
C ALA A 228 -14.16 3.30 6.02
N GLY A 229 -14.06 2.32 6.92
CA GLY A 229 -12.79 1.81 7.44
C GLY A 229 -12.22 2.66 8.58
N PRO A 230 -11.01 2.32 9.06
CA PRO A 230 -10.42 2.91 10.26
C PRO A 230 -10.03 4.39 10.07
N GLU A 231 -9.97 5.13 11.18
CA GLU A 231 -9.37 6.47 11.24
C GLU A 231 -7.88 6.45 11.00
N ALA A 232 -7.18 5.45 11.51
CA ALA A 232 -5.76 5.27 11.25
C ALA A 232 -5.38 3.80 11.33
N LEU A 233 -4.32 3.44 10.59
CA LEU A 233 -3.75 2.10 10.58
C LEU A 233 -2.24 2.21 10.41
N SER A 234 -1.49 1.42 11.18
CA SER A 234 -0.07 1.24 10.98
C SER A 234 0.30 -0.23 10.95
N LEU A 235 1.12 -0.63 10.00
CA LEU A 235 1.74 -1.95 9.92
C LEU A 235 3.24 -1.77 9.75
N ASN A 236 4.02 -2.40 10.61
CA ASN A 236 5.47 -2.48 10.44
C ASN A 236 5.86 -3.95 10.48
N ALA A 237 6.69 -4.40 9.55
CA ALA A 237 7.15 -5.77 9.49
C ALA A 237 8.61 -5.85 9.07
N TRP A 238 9.26 -6.93 9.48
CA TRP A 238 10.61 -7.25 9.05
C TRP A 238 10.85 -8.76 9.03
N ALA A 239 11.82 -9.17 8.23
CA ALA A 239 12.25 -10.54 8.08
C ALA A 239 13.79 -10.64 7.97
N GLY A 240 14.34 -11.74 8.49
CA GLY A 240 15.77 -12.01 8.62
C GLY A 240 16.30 -11.66 10.02
N ARG A 241 17.34 -10.82 10.09
CA ARG A 241 18.03 -10.45 11.34
C ARG A 241 17.36 -9.25 12.01
N GLU A 242 17.02 -9.34 13.29
CA GLU A 242 16.28 -8.30 14.01
C GLU A 242 16.95 -6.91 14.01
N GLN A 243 18.26 -6.84 14.23
CA GLN A 243 18.98 -5.56 14.30
C GLN A 243 19.21 -4.91 12.93
N ASN A 244 19.24 -5.71 11.86
CA ASN A 244 19.54 -5.27 10.50
C ASN A 244 18.76 -6.14 9.52
N PRO A 245 17.44 -5.94 9.42
CA PRO A 245 16.59 -6.83 8.65
C PRO A 245 16.88 -6.68 7.16
N PRO A 246 17.19 -7.77 6.44
CA PRO A 246 17.34 -7.75 5.00
C PRO A 246 16.01 -7.47 4.28
N ALA A 247 14.86 -7.66 4.93
CA ALA A 247 13.58 -7.20 4.40
C ALA A 247 12.79 -6.47 5.48
N SER A 248 12.26 -5.30 5.15
CA SER A 248 11.37 -4.53 6.03
C SER A 248 10.22 -3.92 5.24
N LEU A 249 9.12 -3.62 5.93
CA LEU A 249 7.92 -2.96 5.42
C LEU A 249 7.39 -2.01 6.50
N GLY A 250 7.01 -0.81 6.11
CA GLY A 250 6.28 0.13 6.92
C GLY A 250 5.10 0.69 6.13
N LEU A 251 3.92 0.70 6.75
CA LEU A 251 2.71 1.30 6.22
C LEU A 251 2.07 2.11 7.34
N GLN A 252 1.69 3.34 7.03
CA GLN A 252 0.93 4.22 7.90
C GLN A 252 -0.15 4.86 7.05
N TYR A 253 -1.36 4.83 7.55
CA TYR A 253 -2.52 5.42 6.92
C TYR A 253 -3.31 6.19 7.96
N GLY A 254 -3.88 7.31 7.56
CA GLY A 254 -4.80 8.09 8.38
C GLY A 254 -5.84 8.80 7.53
N TRP A 255 -7.09 8.81 7.97
CA TRP A 255 -8.15 9.63 7.42
C TRP A 255 -8.88 10.31 8.58
N THR A 256 -8.75 11.64 8.63
CA THR A 256 -9.38 12.53 9.60
C THR A 256 -10.36 13.46 8.89
N ASP A 257 -11.10 14.26 9.65
CA ASP A 257 -11.99 15.27 9.07
C ASP A 257 -11.25 16.32 8.23
N THR A 258 -9.95 16.49 8.49
CA THR A 258 -9.09 17.51 7.88
C THR A 258 -8.17 16.99 6.77
N GLY A 259 -8.14 15.68 6.51
CA GLY A 259 -7.31 15.14 5.45
C GLY A 259 -7.11 13.63 5.47
N ILE A 260 -6.34 13.18 4.48
CA ILE A 260 -5.96 11.79 4.25
C ILE A 260 -4.44 11.75 4.14
N SER A 261 -3.82 10.82 4.86
CA SER A 261 -2.38 10.57 4.80
C SER A 261 -2.10 9.10 4.53
N LEU A 262 -1.09 8.82 3.72
CA LEU A 262 -0.59 7.48 3.46
C LEU A 262 0.92 7.55 3.31
N LYS A 263 1.63 6.80 4.16
CA LYS A 263 3.07 6.61 4.07
C LYS A 263 3.36 5.13 3.96
N ALA A 264 4.10 4.74 2.94
CA ALA A 264 4.55 3.38 2.77
C ALA A 264 6.05 3.37 2.47
N ASN A 265 6.74 2.39 3.00
CA ASN A 265 8.08 2.04 2.60
C ASN A 265 8.21 0.53 2.66
N ALA A 266 9.12 -0.03 1.90
CA ALA A 266 9.71 -1.28 2.33
C ALA A 266 11.19 -1.23 2.04
N SER A 267 11.91 -2.33 2.21
CA SER A 267 13.30 -2.44 1.80
C SER A 267 13.64 -3.89 1.58
N TYR A 268 14.54 -4.12 0.64
CA TYR A 268 15.08 -5.44 0.38
C TYR A 268 16.58 -5.36 0.18
N ARG A 269 17.32 -6.20 0.90
CA ARG A 269 18.77 -6.27 0.86
C ARG A 269 19.19 -7.72 0.68
N THR A 270 20.07 -7.89 -0.29
CA THR A 270 20.87 -9.10 -0.52
C THR A 270 22.22 -8.91 0.19
N ARG A 271 23.21 -9.76 -0.10
CA ARG A 271 24.57 -9.55 0.45
C ARG A 271 25.27 -8.32 -0.14
N THR A 272 25.05 -8.04 -1.43
CA THR A 272 25.74 -6.95 -2.14
C THR A 272 24.83 -5.82 -2.56
N TYR A 273 23.58 -6.13 -2.89
CA TYR A 273 22.63 -5.17 -3.44
C TYR A 273 21.52 -4.81 -2.46
N SER A 274 21.06 -3.57 -2.57
CA SER A 274 19.88 -3.07 -1.89
C SER A 274 18.90 -2.54 -2.91
N ALA A 275 17.61 -2.64 -2.59
CA ALA A 275 16.57 -2.08 -3.39
C ALA A 275 15.61 -1.23 -2.54
N GLY A 276 15.05 -0.24 -3.24
CA GLY A 276 14.21 0.97 -3.10
C GLY A 276 12.71 1.11 -3.49
N ALA A 277 11.81 1.57 -2.61
CA ALA A 277 10.39 1.89 -2.83
C ALA A 277 9.83 2.60 -1.57
N ALA A 278 9.38 3.83 -1.75
CA ALA A 278 8.69 4.57 -0.71
C ALA A 278 7.66 5.51 -1.32
N LEU A 279 6.60 5.77 -0.57
CA LEU A 279 5.45 6.58 -0.94
C LEU A 279 5.04 7.43 0.26
N ASP A 280 4.78 8.71 0.02
CA ASP A 280 4.22 9.66 0.97
C ASP A 280 3.11 10.45 0.25
N LEU A 281 1.91 10.41 0.80
CA LEU A 281 0.74 11.11 0.30
C LEU A 281 0.12 11.86 1.49
N ASP A 282 -0.06 13.17 1.33
CA ASP A 282 -0.78 14.04 2.25
C ASP A 282 -1.81 14.83 1.44
N ILE A 283 -3.09 14.55 1.62
CA ILE A 283 -4.18 15.30 1.01
C ILE A 283 -4.91 16.03 2.12
N ARG A 284 -4.90 17.36 2.10
CA ARG A 284 -5.70 18.15 3.05
C ARG A 284 -6.99 18.60 2.42
N GLY A 285 -8.02 18.69 3.23
CA GLY A 285 -9.36 19.05 2.79
C GLY A 285 -10.36 18.90 3.91
N THR A 286 -11.63 18.89 3.55
CA THR A 286 -12.72 18.68 4.50
C THR A 286 -13.48 17.42 4.12
N THR A 287 -13.59 16.48 5.05
CA THR A 287 -14.47 15.31 4.91
C THR A 287 -15.82 15.60 5.55
N ALA A 288 -16.92 15.29 4.87
CA ALA A 288 -18.27 15.35 5.42
C ALA A 288 -18.99 14.01 5.24
N ASN A 289 -19.89 13.70 6.16
CA ASN A 289 -20.72 12.48 6.16
C ASN A 289 -19.91 11.17 6.01
N ARG A 290 -18.73 11.10 6.61
CA ARG A 290 -17.81 9.96 6.47
C ARG A 290 -18.47 8.60 6.76
N CYS A 291 -19.38 8.54 7.72
CA CYS A 291 -20.05 7.29 8.10
C CYS A 291 -21.17 6.87 7.15
N THR A 292 -21.57 7.72 6.20
CA THR A 292 -22.74 7.54 5.33
C THR A 292 -22.31 7.50 3.87
N PRO A 293 -21.98 6.33 3.30
CA PRO A 293 -21.39 6.23 1.96
C PRO A 293 -22.18 6.93 0.85
N ALA A 294 -23.50 7.00 0.97
CA ALA A 294 -24.37 7.65 -0.01
C ALA A 294 -24.23 9.19 -0.05
N SER A 295 -23.85 9.81 1.07
CA SER A 295 -23.69 11.27 1.20
C SER A 295 -22.27 11.69 1.54
N LEU A 296 -21.33 10.75 1.55
CA LEU A 296 -19.91 11.01 1.78
C LEU A 296 -19.40 11.98 0.72
N SER A 297 -18.74 13.03 1.20
CA SER A 297 -18.03 13.97 0.35
C SER A 297 -16.68 14.32 0.95
N PHE A 298 -15.71 14.51 0.07
CA PHE A 298 -14.39 15.03 0.44
C PHE A 298 -14.02 16.18 -0.48
N THR A 299 -13.67 17.32 0.10
CA THR A 299 -13.32 18.55 -0.62
C THR A 299 -11.85 18.87 -0.37
N PRO A 300 -10.92 18.37 -1.20
CA PRO A 300 -9.50 18.64 -1.06
C PRO A 300 -9.17 20.11 -1.37
N THR A 301 -8.22 20.67 -0.62
CA THR A 301 -7.69 22.03 -0.81
C THR A 301 -6.22 22.03 -1.23
N ARG A 302 -5.53 20.90 -1.02
CA ARG A 302 -4.13 20.64 -1.43
C ARG A 302 -3.84 19.15 -1.41
N ALA A 303 -2.84 18.74 -2.17
CA ALA A 303 -2.30 17.40 -2.12
C ALA A 303 -0.77 17.45 -2.30
N ASP A 304 -0.07 16.61 -1.57
CA ASP A 304 1.36 16.37 -1.71
C ASP A 304 1.55 14.87 -1.91
N PHE A 305 2.28 14.51 -2.94
CA PHE A 305 2.64 13.14 -3.26
C PHE A 305 4.13 13.07 -3.54
N GLY A 306 4.80 12.14 -2.88
CA GLY A 306 6.18 11.75 -3.14
C GLY A 306 6.21 10.25 -3.32
N ALA A 307 6.84 9.78 -4.38
CA ALA A 307 7.17 8.38 -4.56
C ALA A 307 8.62 8.25 -4.98
N SER A 308 9.25 7.16 -4.59
CA SER A 308 10.61 6.84 -4.98
C SER A 308 10.72 5.35 -5.11
N ALA A 309 11.54 4.89 -6.05
CA ALA A 309 11.92 3.51 -6.19
C ALA A 309 13.40 3.44 -6.60
N SER A 310 14.12 2.42 -6.17
CA SER A 310 15.47 2.17 -6.61
C SER A 310 15.77 0.68 -6.64
N VAL A 311 16.62 0.28 -7.56
CA VAL A 311 17.25 -1.02 -7.64
C VAL A 311 18.70 -0.75 -8.06
N PRO A 312 19.62 -1.73 -7.96
CA PRO A 312 20.97 -1.54 -8.45
C PRO A 312 20.99 -1.01 -9.89
N GLY A 313 21.58 0.17 -10.10
CA GLY A 313 21.72 0.80 -11.40
C GLY A 313 20.57 1.74 -11.84
N ASP A 314 19.38 1.65 -11.22
CA ASP A 314 18.23 2.46 -11.61
C ASP A 314 17.50 3.01 -10.37
N ALA A 315 17.34 4.33 -10.29
CA ALA A 315 16.59 5.02 -9.24
C ALA A 315 15.59 6.00 -9.88
N VAL A 316 14.36 6.01 -9.41
CA VAL A 316 13.29 6.90 -9.88
C VAL A 316 12.71 7.63 -8.69
N GLU A 317 12.50 8.94 -8.82
CA GLU A 317 11.78 9.74 -7.85
C GLU A 317 10.67 10.50 -8.57
N ALA A 318 9.48 10.53 -7.99
CA ALA A 318 8.33 11.26 -8.48
C ALA A 318 7.80 12.15 -7.37
N SER A 319 7.48 13.39 -7.71
CA SER A 319 6.83 14.33 -6.80
C SER A 319 5.66 14.99 -7.51
N LEU A 320 4.59 15.25 -6.75
CA LEU A 320 3.44 16.02 -7.19
C LEU A 320 2.96 16.86 -6.02
N GLY A 321 2.73 18.14 -6.29
CA GLY A 321 2.17 19.10 -5.37
C GLY A 321 1.01 19.82 -6.04
N LEU A 322 -0.11 19.86 -5.34
CA LEU A 322 -1.29 20.64 -5.66
C LEU A 322 -1.48 21.69 -4.56
N ARG A 323 -1.68 22.95 -4.95
CA ARG A 323 -1.99 24.06 -4.04
C ARG A 323 -3.20 24.82 -4.53
N LYS A 324 -3.86 25.52 -3.59
CA LYS A 324 -5.04 26.37 -3.85
C LYS A 324 -6.11 25.65 -4.67
N LEU A 325 -6.31 24.36 -4.36
CA LEU A 325 -7.29 23.55 -5.08
C LEU A 325 -8.69 23.99 -4.66
N ASN A 326 -9.50 24.43 -5.61
CA ASN A 326 -10.86 24.88 -5.39
C ASN A 326 -11.84 24.15 -6.31
N ASN A 327 -13.09 24.07 -5.87
CA ASN A 327 -14.21 23.47 -6.60
C ASN A 327 -14.04 21.98 -6.95
N LEU A 328 -13.08 21.27 -6.34
CA LEU A 328 -13.02 19.82 -6.41
C LEU A 328 -13.82 19.23 -5.25
N VAL A 329 -14.92 18.55 -5.55
CA VAL A 329 -15.69 17.78 -4.58
C VAL A 329 -15.74 16.33 -5.02
N ILE A 330 -15.12 15.45 -4.24
CA ILE A 330 -15.17 14.01 -4.46
C ILE A 330 -16.41 13.49 -3.73
N SER A 331 -17.51 13.34 -4.47
CA SER A 331 -18.75 12.74 -3.97
C SER A 331 -19.48 11.98 -5.07
N GLY A 332 -20.34 11.04 -4.69
CA GLY A 332 -21.12 10.26 -5.66
C GLY A 332 -22.11 11.10 -6.49
N ALA A 333 -22.56 12.24 -5.99
CA ALA A 333 -23.41 13.18 -6.72
C ALA A 333 -22.60 14.05 -7.66
N GLU A 334 -21.51 14.67 -7.17
CA GLU A 334 -20.69 15.58 -7.96
C GLU A 334 -20.06 14.88 -9.16
N LEU A 335 -19.50 13.68 -8.96
CA LEU A 335 -18.83 12.91 -10.02
C LEU A 335 -19.78 12.44 -11.14
N LYS A 336 -21.10 12.54 -10.95
CA LYS A 336 -22.13 12.21 -11.96
C LYS A 336 -22.66 13.43 -12.70
N THR A 337 -22.27 14.64 -12.29
CA THR A 337 -22.64 15.86 -13.01
C THR A 337 -21.96 15.88 -14.38
N PRO A 338 -22.57 16.53 -15.39
CA PRO A 338 -21.87 16.80 -16.65
C PRO A 338 -20.62 17.64 -16.40
N SER A 339 -19.45 17.15 -16.82
CA SER A 339 -18.14 17.81 -16.66
C SER A 339 -17.80 18.19 -15.21
N PRO A 340 -17.65 17.19 -14.30
CA PRO A 340 -17.48 17.42 -12.86
C PRO A 340 -16.18 18.15 -12.49
N PHE A 341 -15.28 18.31 -13.46
CA PHE A 341 -13.99 18.95 -13.28
C PHE A 341 -13.87 20.33 -13.95
N ALA A 342 -14.90 20.79 -14.65
CA ALA A 342 -14.86 22.03 -15.45
C ALA A 342 -14.55 23.29 -14.64
N ARG A 343 -14.85 23.28 -13.35
CA ARG A 343 -14.66 24.43 -12.44
C ARG A 343 -13.46 24.25 -11.52
N VAL A 344 -12.75 23.13 -11.62
CA VAL A 344 -11.60 22.85 -10.77
C VAL A 344 -10.50 23.83 -11.13
N THR A 345 -9.97 24.49 -10.10
CA THR A 345 -8.85 25.42 -10.24
C THR A 345 -7.81 25.11 -9.18
N GLY A 346 -6.57 25.51 -9.41
CA GLY A 346 -5.46 25.30 -8.51
C GLY A 346 -4.13 25.41 -9.25
N ASP A 347 -3.05 25.18 -8.54
CA ASP A 347 -1.69 25.19 -9.08
C ASP A 347 -1.12 23.77 -8.98
N LEU A 348 -0.50 23.27 -10.05
CA LEU A 348 0.18 21.96 -10.11
C LEU A 348 1.69 22.16 -10.28
N SER A 349 2.47 21.40 -9.53
CA SER A 349 3.89 21.14 -9.78
C SER A 349 4.13 19.65 -9.65
N ALA A 350 4.64 19.01 -10.68
CA ALA A 350 5.03 17.62 -10.64
C ALA A 350 6.35 17.41 -11.36
N SER A 351 7.14 16.44 -10.89
CA SER A 351 8.39 16.07 -11.52
C SER A 351 8.66 14.59 -11.36
N VAL A 352 9.34 14.01 -12.35
CA VAL A 352 9.89 12.67 -12.29
C VAL A 352 11.36 12.74 -12.67
N THR A 353 12.22 12.14 -11.85
CA THR A 353 13.64 11.99 -12.12
C THR A 353 13.98 10.51 -12.25
N HIS A 354 15.00 10.22 -13.04
CA HIS A 354 15.62 8.91 -13.16
C HIS A 354 17.14 9.08 -13.02
N ASN A 355 17.75 8.38 -12.06
CA ASN A 355 19.16 8.51 -11.68
C ASN A 355 19.57 9.98 -11.43
N ALA A 356 18.72 10.70 -10.69
CA ALA A 356 18.82 12.15 -10.43
C ALA A 356 18.77 13.05 -11.68
N GLN A 357 18.56 12.50 -12.88
CA GLN A 357 18.33 13.27 -14.09
C GLN A 357 16.83 13.53 -14.27
N PRO A 358 16.42 14.75 -14.65
CA PRO A 358 15.02 15.03 -14.91
C PRO A 358 14.52 14.19 -16.10
N MET A 359 13.31 13.65 -16.01
CA MET A 359 12.67 12.85 -17.06
C MET A 359 11.39 13.52 -17.56
N LEU A 360 10.54 13.95 -16.64
CA LEU A 360 9.28 14.61 -16.93
C LEU A 360 9.02 15.71 -15.90
N THR A 361 8.49 16.84 -16.33
CA THR A 361 8.04 17.92 -15.43
C THR A 361 6.68 18.41 -15.89
N ALA A 362 5.79 18.72 -14.95
CA ALA A 362 4.52 19.39 -15.22
C ALA A 362 4.39 20.59 -14.27
N PHE A 363 4.08 21.77 -14.78
CA PHE A 363 3.92 22.96 -13.96
C PHE A 363 2.92 23.93 -14.59
N GLY A 364 2.03 24.48 -13.77
CA GLY A 364 1.09 25.51 -14.19
C GLY A 364 -0.26 25.40 -13.49
N PRO A 365 -1.19 26.32 -13.80
CA PRO A 365 -2.52 26.29 -13.22
C PRO A 365 -3.38 25.16 -13.81
N LEU A 366 -4.22 24.55 -12.98
CA LEU A 366 -5.23 23.56 -13.35
C LEU A 366 -6.46 24.15 -14.05
N ALA A 367 -6.46 25.45 -14.34
CA ALA A 367 -7.57 26.10 -15.04
C ALA A 367 -7.81 25.47 -16.43
N ASP A 368 -9.08 25.49 -16.85
CA ASP A 368 -9.51 25.22 -18.22
C ASP A 368 -8.77 26.17 -19.18
N GLY A 369 -8.31 25.62 -20.29
CA GLY A 369 -7.55 26.35 -21.30
C GLY A 369 -8.42 27.31 -22.11
N ALA A 370 -7.85 27.82 -23.20
CA ALA A 370 -8.60 28.66 -24.13
C ALA A 370 -9.49 27.86 -25.11
N ASP A 371 -9.37 26.53 -25.11
CA ASP A 371 -9.99 25.59 -26.03
C ASP A 371 -11.41 25.14 -25.64
N MET A 372 -11.93 25.62 -24.50
CA MET A 372 -13.32 25.41 -24.04
C MET A 372 -13.75 23.94 -23.95
N ASP A 373 -12.82 23.01 -23.82
CA ASP A 373 -13.14 21.58 -23.72
C ASP A 373 -13.56 21.17 -22.29
N LEU A 374 -13.50 22.13 -21.36
CA LEU A 374 -13.94 22.04 -19.97
C LEU A 374 -13.11 21.01 -19.16
N LEU A 375 -11.91 20.68 -19.61
CA LEU A 375 -10.97 19.81 -18.89
C LEU A 375 -10.00 20.67 -18.07
N PRO A 376 -9.79 20.36 -16.77
CA PRO A 376 -8.78 21.07 -16.01
C PRO A 376 -7.37 20.71 -16.51
N GLY A 377 -6.49 21.71 -16.56
CA GLY A 377 -5.06 21.52 -16.73
C GLY A 377 -4.52 21.73 -18.14
N ASP A 378 -5.27 22.37 -19.04
CA ASP A 378 -4.73 22.78 -20.34
C ASP A 378 -3.65 23.87 -20.22
N ALA A 379 -3.74 24.68 -19.17
CA ALA A 379 -2.70 25.65 -18.83
C ALA A 379 -1.50 25.04 -18.09
N VAL A 380 -1.53 23.74 -17.75
CA VAL A 380 -0.37 23.03 -17.19
C VAL A 380 0.57 22.69 -18.33
N VAL A 381 1.79 23.21 -18.26
CA VAL A 381 2.85 22.90 -19.21
C VAL A 381 3.56 21.62 -18.78
N VAL A 382 3.48 20.59 -19.61
CA VAL A 382 4.19 19.31 -19.48
C VAL A 382 5.38 19.30 -20.42
N ARG A 383 6.56 18.99 -19.88
CA ARG A 383 7.82 18.88 -20.62
C ARG A 383 8.44 17.51 -20.41
N TYR A 384 8.99 16.94 -21.48
CA TYR A 384 9.81 15.73 -21.47
C TYR A 384 10.75 15.72 -22.68
N VAL A 385 11.79 14.89 -22.65
CA VAL A 385 12.67 14.70 -23.82
C VAL A 385 12.30 13.42 -24.55
N GLN A 386 12.13 13.51 -25.87
CA GLN A 386 11.87 12.36 -26.73
C GLN A 386 12.64 12.50 -28.04
N ASN A 387 13.31 11.43 -28.46
CA ASN A 387 14.13 11.38 -29.68
C ASN A 387 15.12 12.56 -29.78
N GLY A 388 15.82 12.87 -28.70
CA GLY A 388 16.77 13.99 -28.63
C GLY A 388 16.14 15.38 -28.75
N LYS A 389 14.83 15.55 -28.58
CA LYS A 389 14.14 16.84 -28.62
C LYS A 389 13.35 17.09 -27.35
N LEU A 390 13.37 18.34 -26.88
CA LEU A 390 12.44 18.79 -25.84
C LEU A 390 11.04 18.87 -26.46
N VAL A 391 10.10 18.13 -25.86
CA VAL A 391 8.69 18.18 -26.21
C VAL A 391 7.97 18.96 -25.11
N GLU A 392 7.17 19.94 -25.53
CA GLU A 392 6.28 20.72 -24.67
C GLU A 392 4.83 20.48 -25.11
N THR A 393 3.96 20.17 -24.17
CA THR A 393 2.53 19.89 -24.39
C THR A 393 1.73 20.30 -23.15
N ASN A 394 0.40 20.29 -23.23
CA ASN A 394 -0.45 20.42 -22.05
C ASN A 394 -0.75 19.08 -21.36
N LEU A 395 -1.36 19.11 -20.16
CA LEU A 395 -1.70 17.91 -19.39
C LEU A 395 -2.66 16.98 -20.14
N ALA A 396 -3.72 17.52 -20.75
CA ALA A 396 -4.69 16.74 -21.51
C ALA A 396 -4.04 16.00 -22.69
N GLY A 397 -3.15 16.67 -23.44
CA GLY A 397 -2.37 16.10 -24.53
C GLY A 397 -1.41 15.01 -24.05
N ALA A 398 -0.76 15.20 -22.91
CA ALA A 398 0.10 14.19 -22.30
C ALA A 398 -0.71 12.93 -21.89
N LEU A 399 -1.85 13.10 -21.23
CA LEU A 399 -2.71 11.97 -20.82
C LEU A 399 -3.19 11.15 -22.03
N LYS A 400 -3.66 11.81 -23.09
CA LYS A 400 -4.08 11.15 -24.34
C LYS A 400 -2.94 10.36 -25.00
N LYS A 401 -1.68 10.78 -24.83
CA LYS A 401 -0.51 10.12 -25.42
C LYS A 401 -0.05 8.90 -24.62
N PHE A 402 -0.11 8.97 -23.29
CA PHE A 402 0.48 7.94 -22.41
C PHE A 402 -0.52 6.87 -21.91
N PHE A 403 -1.82 7.13 -21.97
CA PHE A 403 -2.86 6.24 -21.42
C PHE A 403 -3.89 5.78 -22.45
N ARG A 404 -3.51 5.71 -23.73
CA ARG A 404 -4.35 5.15 -24.80
C ARG A 404 -4.18 3.65 -24.96
#